data_AF-A0A348P035-F1
#
_entry.id   AF-A0A348P035-F1
#
_cell.length_a   1.000
_cell.length_b   1.000
_cell.length_c   1.000
_cell.angle_alpha   90.00
_cell.angle_beta   90.00
_cell.angle_gamma   90.00
#
_symmetry.space_group_name_H-M   'P 1'
#
loop_
_entity.id
_entity.type
_entity.pdbx_description
1 polymer ?
#
loop_
_entity_poly.entity_id
_entity_poly.type
_entity_poly.pdbx_seq_one_letter_code
_entity_poly.pdbx_strand_id
1 'polypeptide(L)'
;MEELPVNSAPAASVRDKDFINHSLSILSDTVIRDRNHVSLFAVGLGSGYNVYDLQTVDFIKDLSDRARELNDELFTFITSEFTQYEEYYKLTDFNMISLTNYLSEVEYKFSLKNIARKAASKPIIINNILTRVYPKNQNGWADPFSEPAQAKKLLESYNSVMEEEAISGFMVDSYRDRRSEVSLLTNQPGDDLYILRNALIDYDGYERLSFRVLDALFKSRKAPTLAQGEYAKTEVNIYFILGLFITLLYLYMLKREHYLFVNSLRSVKNPDAFFIDIRDRRVTQIMQAFFIGLISAYGISAVFSTIFYQFRQDENFDFFITYFIRNDILKKYLTFSAWEPLIFIVSSIVMIMVVLIVIASFLKFISVFFNMRYSFPIAVSMVLWNSIVYVPLIPVSAVLLRLFSSGIVKFVIILFIIQTAWFVIRLFQIMAVSFKTTLLKVVWVNFLVIVVSFLLWTYFFDLDINRFSSFFYLIDLLVK
;
A
#
# COMPACT_ATOMS: atom_id res chain seq x y z
N MET A 1 -26.16 -19.21 -2.59
CA MET A 1 -25.91 -17.83 -3.05
C MET A 1 -24.76 -17.90 -4.03
N GLU A 2 -24.85 -17.16 -5.12
CA GLU A 2 -23.76 -17.00 -6.09
C GLU A 2 -23.55 -15.52 -6.34
N GLU A 3 -22.31 -15.07 -6.51
CA GLU A 3 -21.98 -13.64 -6.62
C GLU A 3 -21.27 -13.37 -7.95
N LEU A 4 -21.67 -12.28 -8.60
CA LEU A 4 -21.02 -11.78 -9.80
C LEU A 4 -19.56 -11.40 -9.49
N PRO A 5 -18.58 -11.76 -10.34
CA PRO A 5 -17.15 -11.49 -10.08
C PRO A 5 -16.77 -10.02 -10.36
N VAL A 6 -17.61 -9.07 -9.95
CA VAL A 6 -17.32 -7.64 -9.95
C VAL A 6 -16.86 -7.28 -8.55
N ASN A 7 -15.56 -7.02 -8.38
CA ASN A 7 -14.97 -6.68 -7.09
C ASN A 7 -14.20 -5.36 -7.17
N SER A 8 -14.52 -4.42 -6.27
CA SER A 8 -13.87 -3.09 -6.16
C SER A 8 -13.77 -2.34 -7.48
N ALA A 9 -14.83 -2.40 -8.29
CA ALA A 9 -14.88 -1.71 -9.58
C ALA A 9 -14.85 -0.18 -9.38
N PRO A 10 -13.87 0.53 -9.98
CA PRO A 10 -13.83 1.99 -9.95
C PRO A 10 -15.10 2.60 -10.53
N ALA A 11 -15.53 3.74 -9.99
CA ALA A 11 -16.72 4.45 -10.46
C ALA A 11 -16.67 4.87 -11.93
N ALA A 12 -15.48 5.00 -12.52
CA ALA A 12 -15.32 5.26 -13.95
C ALA A 12 -15.48 4.00 -14.80
N SER A 13 -15.11 2.82 -14.30
CA SER A 13 -15.29 1.54 -15.02
C SER A 13 -16.77 1.17 -15.12
N VAL A 14 -17.56 1.43 -14.08
CA VAL A 14 -19.02 1.20 -14.10
C VAL A 14 -19.79 2.16 -15.00
N ARG A 15 -19.13 3.13 -15.65
CA ARG A 15 -19.71 3.98 -16.71
C ARG A 15 -19.38 3.49 -18.11
N ASP A 16 -18.38 2.64 -18.23
CA ASP A 16 -17.96 2.12 -19.51
C ASP A 16 -19.02 1.14 -20.03
N LYS A 17 -19.55 1.42 -21.22
CA LYS A 17 -20.65 0.63 -21.77
C LYS A 17 -20.23 -0.82 -21.99
N ASP A 18 -18.98 -1.05 -22.37
CA ASP A 18 -18.47 -2.40 -22.60
C ASP A 18 -18.39 -3.17 -21.28
N PHE A 19 -17.88 -2.53 -20.22
CA PHE A 19 -17.90 -3.10 -18.87
C PHE A 19 -19.31 -3.43 -18.36
N ILE A 20 -20.26 -2.50 -18.53
CA ILE A 20 -21.66 -2.70 -18.13
C ILE A 20 -22.27 -3.88 -18.89
N ASN A 21 -22.16 -3.88 -20.22
CA ASN A 21 -22.71 -4.93 -21.08
C ASN A 21 -22.09 -6.30 -20.76
N HIS A 22 -20.78 -6.34 -20.50
CA HIS A 22 -20.10 -7.57 -20.12
C HIS A 22 -20.57 -8.09 -18.76
N SER A 23 -20.73 -7.20 -17.77
CA SER A 23 -21.24 -7.54 -16.44
C SER A 23 -22.68 -8.07 -16.50
N LEU A 24 -23.55 -7.42 -17.28
CA LEU A 24 -24.93 -7.87 -17.51
C LEU A 24 -24.99 -9.22 -18.23
N SER A 25 -24.08 -9.46 -19.19
CA SER A 25 -23.98 -10.74 -19.89
C SER A 25 -23.58 -11.86 -18.93
N ILE A 26 -22.52 -11.68 -18.14
CA ILE A 26 -22.07 -12.68 -17.16
C ILE A 26 -23.17 -12.95 -16.13
N LEU A 27 -23.82 -11.90 -15.61
CA LEU A 27 -24.95 -12.06 -14.69
C LEU A 27 -26.06 -12.88 -15.33
N SER A 28 -26.41 -12.57 -16.59
CA SER A 28 -27.46 -13.28 -17.30
C SER A 28 -27.14 -14.75 -17.48
N ASP A 29 -25.91 -15.06 -17.89
CA ASP A 29 -25.44 -16.43 -18.08
C ASP A 29 -25.46 -17.22 -16.77
N THR A 30 -25.00 -16.62 -15.66
CA THR A 30 -25.04 -17.23 -14.32
C THR A 30 -26.47 -17.53 -13.87
N VAL A 31 -27.37 -16.54 -13.94
CA VAL A 31 -28.77 -16.73 -13.52
C VAL A 31 -29.45 -17.80 -14.36
N ILE A 32 -29.30 -17.76 -15.69
CA ILE A 32 -29.93 -18.74 -16.59
C ILE A 32 -29.39 -20.15 -16.36
N ARG A 33 -28.09 -20.29 -16.12
CA ARG A 33 -27.44 -21.58 -15.84
C ARG A 33 -28.00 -22.21 -14.57
N ASP A 34 -28.13 -21.43 -13.49
CA ASP A 34 -28.34 -21.99 -12.15
C ASP A 34 -29.76 -21.80 -11.58
N ARG A 35 -30.66 -21.07 -12.26
CA ARG A 35 -32.04 -20.78 -11.79
C ARG A 35 -32.87 -21.99 -11.37
N ASN A 36 -32.56 -23.18 -11.88
CA ASN A 36 -33.29 -24.41 -11.55
C ASN A 36 -32.73 -25.16 -10.32
N HIS A 37 -31.65 -24.67 -9.71
CA HIS A 37 -31.07 -25.25 -8.51
C HIS A 37 -31.78 -24.75 -7.25
N VAL A 38 -32.44 -25.67 -6.53
CA VAL A 38 -33.18 -25.35 -5.28
C VAL A 38 -32.27 -24.74 -4.18
N SER A 39 -30.96 -24.99 -4.23
CA SER A 39 -29.98 -24.41 -3.31
C SER A 39 -29.62 -22.94 -3.62
N LEU A 40 -29.98 -22.45 -4.81
CA LEU A 40 -29.79 -21.06 -5.20
C LEU A 40 -31.01 -20.25 -4.76
N PHE A 41 -30.86 -19.45 -3.70
CA PHE A 41 -31.92 -18.56 -3.22
C PHE A 41 -31.60 -17.07 -3.45
N ALA A 42 -30.35 -16.73 -3.76
CA ALA A 42 -29.95 -15.35 -3.99
C ALA A 42 -28.73 -15.21 -4.91
N VAL A 43 -28.68 -14.09 -5.63
CA VAL A 43 -27.59 -13.69 -6.52
C VAL A 43 -26.99 -12.35 -6.05
N GLY A 44 -25.68 -12.35 -5.88
CA GLY A 44 -24.90 -11.19 -5.48
C GLY A 44 -24.51 -10.38 -6.71
N LEU A 45 -24.72 -9.07 -6.66
CA LEU A 45 -24.42 -8.16 -7.75
C LEU A 45 -22.98 -7.66 -7.70
N GLY A 46 -22.12 -8.23 -6.85
CA GLY A 46 -20.71 -7.88 -6.69
C GLY A 46 -20.38 -7.25 -5.34
N SER A 47 -19.07 -7.01 -5.14
CA SER A 47 -18.48 -6.59 -3.88
C SER A 47 -17.60 -5.36 -3.98
N GLY A 48 -17.42 -4.64 -2.88
CA GLY A 48 -16.38 -3.61 -2.75
C GLY A 48 -16.64 -2.31 -3.54
N TYR A 49 -17.89 -2.05 -3.93
CA TYR A 49 -18.28 -0.82 -4.62
C TYR A 49 -17.92 0.44 -3.83
N ASN A 50 -17.66 1.55 -4.54
CA ASN A 50 -17.51 2.85 -3.90
C ASN A 50 -18.86 3.35 -3.39
N VAL A 51 -19.24 2.97 -2.18
CA VAL A 51 -20.53 3.34 -1.56
C VAL A 51 -20.73 4.84 -1.30
N TYR A 52 -19.78 5.68 -1.69
CA TYR A 52 -19.82 7.14 -1.57
C TYR A 52 -20.00 7.85 -2.92
N ASP A 53 -19.92 7.12 -4.04
CA ASP A 53 -20.26 7.65 -5.36
C ASP A 53 -21.70 7.25 -5.68
N LEU A 54 -22.59 8.20 -5.99
CA LEU A 54 -23.97 7.86 -6.36
C LEU A 54 -24.05 7.19 -7.74
N GLN A 55 -22.99 7.21 -8.55
CA GLN A 55 -23.03 6.66 -9.90
C GLN A 55 -22.93 5.13 -9.96
N THR A 56 -22.37 4.50 -8.92
CA THR A 56 -22.44 3.04 -8.75
C THR A 56 -23.87 2.57 -8.45
N VAL A 57 -24.78 3.46 -8.02
CA VAL A 57 -26.18 3.12 -7.75
C VAL A 57 -26.91 2.71 -9.01
N ASP A 58 -26.77 3.46 -10.10
CA ASP A 58 -27.45 3.17 -11.37
C ASP A 58 -26.96 1.82 -11.94
N PHE A 59 -25.66 1.55 -11.88
CA PHE A 59 -25.08 0.27 -12.30
C PHE A 59 -25.61 -0.92 -11.50
N ILE A 60 -25.64 -0.81 -10.17
CA ILE A 60 -26.18 -1.87 -9.30
C ILE A 60 -27.68 -2.08 -9.58
N LYS A 61 -28.41 -0.99 -9.84
CA LYS A 61 -29.82 -1.05 -10.18
C LYS A 61 -30.05 -1.78 -11.51
N ASP A 62 -29.28 -1.48 -12.55
CA ASP A 62 -29.36 -2.18 -13.84
C ASP A 62 -29.12 -3.69 -13.69
N LEU A 63 -28.13 -4.08 -12.87
CA LEU A 63 -27.87 -5.49 -12.54
C LEU A 63 -29.04 -6.12 -11.77
N SER A 64 -29.60 -5.41 -10.78
CA SER A 64 -30.72 -5.87 -9.96
C SER A 64 -31.99 -6.09 -10.79
N ASP A 65 -32.33 -5.11 -11.64
CA ASP A 65 -33.47 -5.16 -12.55
C ASP A 65 -33.28 -6.33 -13.55
N ARG A 66 -32.07 -6.51 -14.08
CA ARG A 66 -31.76 -7.63 -14.97
C ARG A 66 -31.88 -8.99 -14.31
N ALA A 67 -31.44 -9.14 -13.06
CA ALA A 67 -31.58 -10.40 -12.31
C ALA A 67 -33.06 -10.75 -12.14
N ARG A 68 -33.89 -9.77 -11.77
CA ARG A 68 -35.34 -9.93 -11.59
C ARG A 68 -36.08 -10.25 -12.88
N GLU A 69 -35.66 -9.68 -14.01
CA GLU A 69 -36.22 -10.02 -15.33
C GLU A 69 -36.00 -11.49 -15.69
N LEU A 70 -34.88 -12.07 -15.27
CA LEU A 70 -34.49 -13.44 -15.60
C LEU A 70 -35.09 -14.48 -14.66
N ASN A 71 -35.23 -14.12 -13.37
CA ASN A 71 -35.87 -14.91 -12.34
C ASN A 71 -36.31 -14.00 -11.18
N ASP A 72 -37.62 -13.81 -11.04
CA ASP A 72 -38.22 -12.97 -10.01
C ASP A 72 -38.29 -13.65 -8.63
N GLU A 73 -38.05 -14.96 -8.55
CA GLU A 73 -38.00 -15.72 -7.30
C GLU A 73 -36.64 -15.61 -6.58
N LEU A 74 -35.58 -15.14 -7.27
CA LEU A 74 -34.25 -14.99 -6.69
C LEU A 74 -34.09 -13.67 -5.97
N PHE A 75 -33.62 -13.73 -4.71
CA PHE A 75 -33.23 -12.52 -4.00
C PHE A 75 -31.93 -11.93 -4.57
N THR A 76 -31.80 -10.62 -4.52
CA THR A 76 -30.59 -9.88 -4.89
C THR A 76 -29.87 -9.38 -3.64
N PHE A 77 -28.53 -9.31 -3.70
CA PHE A 77 -27.72 -8.67 -2.65
C PHE A 77 -26.46 -8.01 -3.19
N ILE A 78 -25.86 -7.13 -2.38
CA ILE A 78 -24.51 -6.61 -2.58
C ILE A 78 -23.68 -6.85 -1.33
N THR A 79 -22.37 -6.99 -1.50
CA THR A 79 -21.40 -7.01 -0.40
C THR A 79 -20.68 -5.67 -0.34
N SER A 80 -20.91 -4.87 0.69
CA SER A 80 -20.33 -3.53 0.80
C SER A 80 -19.72 -3.24 2.16
N GLU A 81 -18.85 -2.25 2.22
CA GLU A 81 -18.52 -1.60 3.49
C GLU A 81 -19.72 -0.82 4.03
N PHE A 82 -19.65 -0.42 5.30
CA PHE A 82 -20.66 0.43 5.91
C PHE A 82 -20.75 1.79 5.19
N THR A 83 -21.96 2.18 4.79
CA THR A 83 -22.22 3.48 4.18
C THR A 83 -23.25 4.29 4.95
N GLN A 84 -23.10 5.62 4.87
CA GLN A 84 -24.07 6.54 5.44
C GLN A 84 -25.27 6.80 4.53
N TYR A 85 -25.15 6.49 3.24
CA TYR A 85 -26.17 6.74 2.21
C TYR A 85 -27.22 5.63 2.21
N GLU A 86 -28.48 5.99 2.46
CA GLU A 86 -29.57 5.02 2.58
C GLU A 86 -29.97 4.39 1.25
N GLU A 87 -29.66 5.06 0.15
CA GLU A 87 -29.97 4.65 -1.22
C GLU A 87 -29.40 3.26 -1.52
N TYR A 88 -28.18 2.98 -1.05
CA TYR A 88 -27.50 1.70 -1.23
C TYR A 88 -28.27 0.53 -0.64
N TYR A 89 -28.82 0.70 0.57
CA TYR A 89 -29.56 -0.36 1.23
C TYR A 89 -30.89 -0.70 0.53
N LYS A 90 -31.36 0.16 -0.38
CA LYS A 90 -32.65 0.00 -1.07
C LYS A 90 -32.52 -0.72 -2.42
N LEU A 91 -31.31 -0.89 -2.97
CA LEU A 91 -31.07 -1.40 -4.33
C LEU A 91 -31.32 -2.90 -4.49
N THR A 92 -31.13 -3.66 -3.41
CA THR A 92 -31.21 -5.12 -3.41
C THR A 92 -32.15 -5.62 -2.33
N ASP A 93 -32.58 -6.88 -2.39
CA ASP A 93 -33.57 -7.43 -1.46
C ASP A 93 -33.03 -7.57 -0.03
N PHE A 94 -31.73 -7.83 0.10
CA PHE A 94 -31.00 -7.72 1.36
C PHE A 94 -29.57 -7.21 1.11
N ASN A 95 -28.89 -6.82 2.19
CA ASN A 95 -27.52 -6.29 2.10
C ASN A 95 -26.56 -7.11 2.95
N MET A 96 -25.38 -7.41 2.41
CA MET A 96 -24.27 -7.94 3.17
C MET A 96 -23.29 -6.82 3.48
N ILE A 97 -23.05 -6.57 4.77
CA ILE A 97 -22.12 -5.53 5.19
C ILE A 97 -20.87 -6.19 5.72
N SER A 98 -19.76 -5.94 5.02
CA SER A 98 -18.44 -6.39 5.44
C SER A 98 -17.93 -5.50 6.57
N LEU A 99 -17.82 -6.08 7.76
CA LEU A 99 -17.14 -5.46 8.89
C LEU A 99 -15.79 -6.13 9.11
N THR A 100 -14.76 -5.32 9.27
CA THR A 100 -13.41 -5.83 9.51
C THR A 100 -13.28 -6.27 10.97
N ASN A 101 -12.63 -7.41 11.21
CA ASN A 101 -12.27 -7.85 12.56
C ASN A 101 -11.02 -7.13 13.13
N TYR A 102 -10.56 -6.08 12.46
CA TYR A 102 -9.48 -5.22 12.93
C TYR A 102 -10.00 -4.08 13.82
N LEU A 103 -11.30 -3.80 13.79
CA LEU A 103 -11.95 -2.85 14.70
C LEU A 103 -11.79 -3.30 16.15
N SER A 104 -11.61 -2.35 17.05
CA SER A 104 -11.76 -2.63 18.49
C SER A 104 -13.19 -3.07 18.79
N GLU A 105 -13.40 -3.81 19.88
CA GLU A 105 -14.74 -4.28 20.28
C GLU A 105 -15.76 -3.12 20.38
N VAL A 106 -15.30 -1.96 20.87
CA VAL A 106 -16.12 -0.74 21.00
C VAL A 106 -16.51 -0.19 19.63
N GLU A 107 -15.56 -0.08 18.70
CA GLU A 107 -15.81 0.40 17.33
C GLU A 107 -16.70 -0.57 16.55
N TYR A 108 -16.50 -1.88 16.75
CA TYR A 108 -17.31 -2.93 16.12
C TYR A 108 -18.78 -2.81 16.58
N LYS A 109 -19.03 -2.77 17.89
CA LYS A 109 -20.38 -2.59 18.46
C LYS A 109 -21.02 -1.26 18.05
N PHE A 110 -20.24 -0.18 18.01
CA PHE A 110 -20.73 1.11 17.53
C PHE A 110 -21.16 1.06 16.06
N SER A 111 -20.38 0.38 15.21
CA SER A 111 -20.68 0.20 13.79
C SER A 111 -21.96 -0.63 13.59
N LEU A 112 -22.12 -1.72 14.34
CA LEU A 112 -23.33 -2.54 14.32
C LEU A 112 -24.59 -1.74 14.66
N LYS A 113 -24.55 -0.91 15.71
CA LYS A 113 -25.70 -0.05 16.09
C LYS A 113 -26.05 0.97 15.01
N ASN A 114 -25.06 1.52 14.33
CA ASN A 114 -25.30 2.46 13.23
C ASN A 114 -25.91 1.75 12.01
N ILE A 115 -25.44 0.55 11.69
CA ILE A 115 -26.00 -0.32 10.65
C ILE A 115 -27.46 -0.64 10.96
N ALA A 116 -27.73 -1.14 12.17
CA ALA A 116 -29.06 -1.52 12.63
C ALA A 116 -30.07 -0.37 12.51
N ARG A 117 -29.65 0.86 12.83
CA ARG A 117 -30.51 2.06 12.72
C ARG A 117 -30.80 2.46 11.28
N LYS A 118 -29.81 2.38 10.38
CA LYS A 118 -29.91 2.92 9.02
C LYS A 118 -30.55 1.96 8.02
N ALA A 119 -30.37 0.66 8.22
CA ALA A 119 -30.84 -0.36 7.30
C ALA A 119 -32.03 -1.17 7.84
N ALA A 120 -32.75 -0.64 8.83
CA ALA A 120 -33.91 -1.28 9.48
C ALA A 120 -35.06 -1.71 8.54
N SER A 121 -35.06 -1.24 7.29
CA SER A 121 -36.12 -1.53 6.31
C SER A 121 -35.90 -2.81 5.50
N LYS A 122 -34.70 -3.38 5.49
CA LYS A 122 -34.38 -4.62 4.77
C LYS A 122 -33.52 -5.56 5.62
N PRO A 123 -33.54 -6.88 5.36
CA PRO A 123 -32.64 -7.81 6.03
C PRO A 123 -31.18 -7.44 5.82
N ILE A 124 -30.39 -7.54 6.88
CA ILE A 124 -28.95 -7.27 6.86
C ILE A 124 -28.23 -8.52 7.33
N ILE A 125 -27.19 -8.90 6.60
CA ILE A 125 -26.27 -9.95 7.02
C ILE A 125 -24.91 -9.30 7.24
N ILE A 126 -24.28 -9.58 8.39
CA ILE A 126 -22.91 -9.15 8.63
C ILE A 126 -21.97 -10.19 8.02
N ASN A 127 -21.20 -9.75 7.03
CA ASN A 127 -20.10 -10.53 6.49
C ASN A 127 -18.83 -10.25 7.30
N ASN A 128 -18.36 -11.24 8.03
CA ASN A 128 -17.27 -11.12 8.97
C ASN A 128 -15.98 -11.66 8.36
N ILE A 129 -15.01 -10.78 8.13
CA ILE A 129 -13.72 -11.14 7.58
C ILE A 129 -12.78 -11.52 8.73
N LEU A 130 -12.35 -12.79 8.78
CA LEU A 130 -11.48 -13.27 9.85
C LEU A 130 -10.11 -12.58 9.83
N THR A 131 -9.49 -12.48 11.00
CA THR A 131 -8.11 -11.98 11.08
C THR A 131 -7.12 -13.00 10.53
N ARG A 132 -6.01 -12.53 9.96
CA ARG A 132 -4.92 -13.40 9.50
C ARG A 132 -4.29 -14.18 10.65
N VAL A 133 -3.92 -15.43 10.37
CA VAL A 133 -3.20 -16.32 11.28
C VAL A 133 -1.89 -16.76 10.64
N TYR A 134 -0.79 -16.77 11.41
CA TYR A 134 0.46 -17.38 10.96
C TYR A 134 0.43 -18.91 11.14
N PRO A 135 1.02 -19.68 10.21
CA PRO A 135 1.02 -21.13 10.28
C PRO A 135 1.48 -21.66 11.65
N LYS A 136 0.70 -22.56 12.24
CA LYS A 136 1.02 -23.25 13.50
C LYS A 136 1.23 -22.32 14.70
N ASN A 137 0.79 -21.05 14.63
CA ASN A 137 0.88 -20.13 15.75
C ASN A 137 -0.22 -20.40 16.79
N GLN A 138 0.17 -20.99 17.92
CA GLN A 138 -0.70 -21.37 19.04
C GLN A 138 -0.39 -20.58 20.32
N ASN A 139 0.25 -19.41 20.22
CA ASN A 139 0.71 -18.58 21.35
C ASN A 139 -0.41 -17.97 22.22
N GLY A 140 -1.66 -18.41 22.05
CA GLY A 140 -2.83 -17.92 22.79
C GLY A 140 -3.41 -16.62 22.25
N TRP A 141 -4.61 -16.25 22.74
CA TRP A 141 -5.39 -15.15 22.18
C TRP A 141 -4.78 -13.76 22.39
N ALA A 142 -3.75 -13.63 23.24
CA ALA A 142 -2.97 -12.41 23.39
C ALA A 142 -2.09 -12.12 22.16
N ASP A 143 -1.68 -13.14 21.39
CA ASP A 143 -0.97 -12.99 20.12
C ASP A 143 -1.98 -12.78 18.98
N PRO A 144 -2.05 -11.58 18.37
CA PRO A 144 -3.08 -11.23 17.38
C PRO A 144 -3.01 -12.06 16.09
N PHE A 145 -1.89 -12.75 15.82
CA PHE A 145 -1.69 -13.57 14.62
C PHE A 145 -1.78 -15.08 14.91
N SER A 146 -2.36 -15.46 16.04
CA SER A 146 -2.52 -16.86 16.46
C SER A 146 -3.92 -17.41 16.15
N GLU A 147 -4.04 -18.73 16.07
CA GLU A 147 -5.35 -19.37 15.93
C GLU A 147 -6.31 -19.06 17.09
N PRO A 148 -5.89 -19.08 18.38
CA PRO A 148 -6.78 -18.69 19.47
C PRO A 148 -7.25 -17.23 19.41
N ALA A 149 -6.44 -16.29 18.90
CA ALA A 149 -6.87 -14.91 18.75
C ALA A 149 -7.93 -14.74 17.66
N GLN A 150 -7.76 -15.41 16.51
CA GLN A 150 -8.78 -15.43 15.46
C GLN A 150 -10.10 -16.03 15.98
N ALA A 151 -10.02 -17.14 16.74
CA ALA A 151 -11.19 -17.79 17.32
C ALA A 151 -11.90 -16.91 18.37
N LYS A 152 -11.14 -16.19 19.21
CA LYS A 152 -11.69 -15.25 20.20
C LYS A 152 -12.42 -14.10 19.52
N LYS A 153 -11.80 -13.47 18.53
CA LYS A 153 -12.42 -12.37 17.77
C LYS A 153 -13.70 -12.81 17.08
N LEU A 154 -13.69 -13.98 16.43
CA LEU A 154 -14.89 -14.55 15.81
C LEU A 154 -16.02 -14.75 16.84
N LEU A 155 -15.72 -15.28 18.02
CA LEU A 155 -16.70 -15.46 19.10
C LEU A 155 -17.29 -14.13 19.57
N GLU A 156 -16.45 -13.12 19.80
CA GLU A 156 -16.86 -11.78 20.23
C GLU A 156 -17.71 -11.08 19.17
N SER A 157 -17.30 -11.17 17.90
CA SER A 157 -18.03 -10.62 16.76
C SER A 157 -19.39 -11.30 16.56
N TYR A 158 -19.44 -12.63 16.66
CA TYR A 158 -20.69 -13.39 16.56
C TYR A 158 -21.67 -12.98 17.66
N ASN A 159 -21.22 -12.97 18.92
CA ASN A 159 -22.06 -12.59 20.05
C ASN A 159 -22.58 -11.15 19.90
N SER A 160 -21.71 -10.22 19.50
CA SER A 160 -22.10 -8.82 19.28
C SER A 160 -23.14 -8.66 18.17
N VAL A 161 -23.08 -9.49 17.13
CA VAL A 161 -24.08 -9.47 16.04
C VAL A 161 -25.41 -10.05 16.51
N MET A 162 -25.38 -11.16 17.26
CA MET A 162 -26.60 -11.81 17.77
C MET A 162 -27.32 -11.01 18.86
N GLU A 163 -26.65 -10.04 19.50
CA GLU A 163 -27.27 -9.09 20.43
C GLU A 163 -28.15 -8.04 19.71
N GLU A 164 -27.96 -7.81 18.40
CA GLU A 164 -28.65 -6.77 17.65
C GLU A 164 -29.82 -7.37 16.83
N GLU A 165 -31.05 -7.24 17.33
CA GLU A 165 -32.27 -7.83 16.72
C GLU A 165 -32.54 -7.38 15.28
N ALA A 166 -32.06 -6.20 14.87
CA ALA A 166 -32.23 -5.68 13.52
C ALA A 166 -31.34 -6.38 12.48
N ILE A 167 -30.36 -7.18 12.91
CA ILE A 167 -29.46 -7.90 12.03
C ILE A 167 -29.99 -9.32 11.84
N SER A 168 -30.18 -9.72 10.58
CA SER A 168 -30.85 -10.97 10.21
C SER A 168 -29.90 -12.16 10.12
N GLY A 169 -28.59 -11.95 10.03
CA GLY A 169 -27.65 -13.05 9.92
C GLY A 169 -26.18 -12.68 10.05
N PHE A 170 -25.37 -13.74 10.12
CA PHE A 170 -23.92 -13.67 10.24
C PHE A 170 -23.28 -14.65 9.26
N MET A 171 -22.37 -14.17 8.43
CA MET A 171 -21.62 -14.96 7.46
C MET A 171 -20.12 -14.76 7.72
N VAL A 172 -19.33 -15.81 7.53
CA VAL A 172 -17.88 -15.75 7.72
C VAL A 172 -17.19 -15.84 6.36
N ASP A 173 -16.31 -14.88 6.09
CA ASP A 173 -15.39 -14.89 4.94
C ASP A 173 -13.94 -15.06 5.44
N SER A 174 -13.19 -16.11 5.07
CA SER A 174 -13.49 -17.20 4.12
C SER A 174 -13.58 -18.58 4.80
N TYR A 175 -14.22 -19.54 4.12
CA TYR A 175 -14.26 -20.93 4.58
C TYR A 175 -12.87 -21.60 4.55
N ARG A 176 -12.11 -21.40 3.47
CA ARG A 176 -10.76 -21.95 3.26
C ARG A 176 -9.78 -20.85 2.85
N ASP A 177 -8.53 -20.96 3.28
CA ASP A 177 -7.45 -20.08 2.84
C ASP A 177 -7.40 -20.01 1.30
N ARG A 178 -7.11 -18.81 0.78
CA ARG A 178 -7.13 -18.53 -0.66
C ARG A 178 -5.75 -18.20 -1.17
N ARG A 179 -5.52 -18.44 -2.47
CA ARG A 179 -4.27 -18.05 -3.14
C ARG A 179 -4.44 -16.69 -3.82
N SER A 180 -3.48 -15.80 -3.59
CA SER A 180 -3.30 -14.53 -4.27
C SER A 180 -2.50 -14.72 -5.57
N GLU A 181 -2.77 -13.89 -6.57
CA GLU A 181 -1.95 -13.80 -7.79
C GLU A 181 -0.58 -13.17 -7.52
N VAL A 182 -0.46 -12.39 -6.44
CA VAL A 182 0.76 -11.65 -6.08
C VAL A 182 1.19 -11.94 -4.65
N SER A 183 2.50 -11.85 -4.41
CA SER A 183 3.09 -11.98 -3.07
C SER A 183 2.50 -10.95 -2.09
N LEU A 184 2.07 -11.43 -0.92
CA LEU A 184 1.47 -10.65 0.16
C LEU A 184 2.56 -10.17 1.12
N LEU A 185 2.66 -8.85 1.34
CA LEU A 185 3.61 -8.25 2.27
C LEU A 185 3.46 -8.80 3.70
N THR A 186 2.23 -9.15 4.07
CA THR A 186 1.86 -9.62 5.40
C THR A 186 2.38 -11.01 5.74
N ASN A 187 2.84 -11.79 4.76
CA ASN A 187 3.35 -13.13 4.99
C ASN A 187 4.85 -13.09 5.28
N GLN A 188 5.28 -13.88 6.27
CA GLN A 188 6.66 -13.95 6.70
C GLN A 188 7.54 -14.69 5.68
N PRO A 189 8.81 -14.28 5.50
CA PRO A 189 9.79 -15.08 4.77
C PRO A 189 9.91 -16.49 5.36
N GLY A 190 9.78 -17.51 4.52
CA GLY A 190 9.75 -18.91 4.94
C GLY A 190 8.35 -19.53 4.93
N ASP A 191 7.29 -18.73 4.86
CA ASP A 191 5.94 -19.17 4.53
C ASP A 191 5.66 -19.02 3.01
N ASP A 192 4.58 -19.61 2.53
CA ASP A 192 4.04 -19.34 1.19
C ASP A 192 3.49 -17.90 1.16
N LEU A 193 4.21 -17.02 0.45
CA LEU A 193 3.90 -15.60 0.34
C LEU A 193 2.60 -15.31 -0.42
N TYR A 194 1.99 -16.32 -1.04
CA TYR A 194 0.81 -16.15 -1.89
C TYR A 194 -0.48 -16.57 -1.19
N ILE A 195 -0.43 -17.13 0.03
CA ILE A 195 -1.63 -17.64 0.70
C ILE A 195 -2.23 -16.57 1.63
N LEU A 196 -3.49 -16.21 1.40
CA LEU A 196 -4.30 -15.45 2.35
C LEU A 196 -4.79 -16.39 3.46
N ARG A 197 -4.22 -16.22 4.65
CA ARG A 197 -4.45 -17.08 5.82
C ARG A 197 -5.54 -16.56 6.76
N ASN A 198 -6.65 -16.12 6.20
CA ASN A 198 -7.77 -15.51 6.93
C ASN A 198 -9.06 -16.34 6.84
N ALA A 199 -8.93 -17.66 6.91
CA ALA A 199 -10.06 -18.57 6.82
C ALA A 199 -10.28 -19.43 8.08
N LEU A 200 -11.39 -20.16 8.10
CA LEU A 200 -11.73 -21.17 9.11
C LEU A 200 -10.91 -22.46 8.95
N ILE A 201 -10.58 -22.82 7.71
CA ILE A 201 -9.80 -24.00 7.34
C ILE A 201 -8.54 -23.51 6.62
N ASP A 202 -7.40 -24.12 6.93
CA ASP A 202 -6.17 -23.80 6.23
C ASP A 202 -6.17 -24.28 4.76
N TYR A 203 -5.11 -23.93 4.03
CA TYR A 203 -4.99 -24.29 2.62
C TYR A 203 -4.93 -25.81 2.38
N ASP A 204 -4.36 -26.56 3.33
CA ASP A 204 -4.18 -28.02 3.25
C ASP A 204 -5.44 -28.81 3.67
N GLY A 205 -6.44 -28.13 4.24
CA GLY A 205 -7.72 -28.69 4.64
C GLY A 205 -7.87 -28.98 6.13
N TYR A 206 -6.93 -28.56 6.97
CA TYR A 206 -7.03 -28.70 8.42
C TYR A 206 -7.92 -27.62 9.05
N GLU A 207 -8.82 -28.06 9.91
CA GLU A 207 -9.72 -27.18 10.67
C GLU A 207 -8.96 -26.39 11.73
N ARG A 208 -9.13 -25.06 11.73
CA ARG A 208 -8.57 -24.20 12.79
C ARG A 208 -9.46 -24.18 14.02
N LEU A 209 -8.94 -23.63 15.12
CA LEU A 209 -9.73 -23.42 16.32
C LEU A 209 -10.98 -22.55 16.09
N SER A 210 -10.92 -21.58 15.16
CA SER A 210 -12.06 -20.74 14.76
C SER A 210 -13.21 -21.56 14.14
N PHE A 211 -12.91 -22.56 13.33
CA PHE A 211 -13.91 -23.50 12.80
C PHE A 211 -14.66 -24.23 13.92
N ARG A 212 -13.91 -24.78 14.89
CA ARG A 212 -14.49 -25.50 16.04
C ARG A 212 -15.34 -24.60 16.94
N VAL A 213 -14.96 -23.33 17.10
CA VAL A 213 -15.78 -22.33 17.78
C VAL A 213 -17.08 -22.09 17.03
N LEU A 214 -17.02 -21.84 15.72
CA LEU A 214 -18.22 -21.61 14.91
C LEU A 214 -19.16 -22.82 14.90
N ASP A 215 -18.62 -24.04 14.76
CA ASP A 215 -19.39 -25.29 14.82
C ASP A 215 -20.06 -25.50 16.19
N ALA A 216 -19.42 -25.05 17.28
CA ALA A 216 -20.04 -25.06 18.60
C ALA A 216 -21.19 -24.05 18.68
N LEU A 217 -20.98 -22.82 18.19
CA LEU A 217 -21.98 -21.74 18.20
C LEU A 217 -23.23 -22.11 17.40
N PHE A 218 -23.07 -22.59 16.17
CA PHE A 218 -24.19 -22.96 15.29
C PHE A 218 -24.98 -24.17 15.80
N LYS A 219 -24.34 -25.04 16.59
CA LYS A 219 -25.00 -26.19 17.24
C LYS A 219 -25.46 -25.87 18.67
N SER A 220 -25.39 -24.61 19.10
CA SER A 220 -25.75 -24.18 20.46
C SER A 220 -25.02 -24.95 21.57
N ARG A 221 -23.77 -25.36 21.31
CA ARG A 221 -22.88 -26.03 22.27
C ARG A 221 -21.92 -25.02 22.90
N LYS A 222 -21.33 -25.39 24.03
CA LYS A 222 -20.30 -24.57 24.69
C LYS A 222 -19.05 -24.50 23.81
N ALA A 223 -18.59 -23.29 23.49
CA ALA A 223 -17.36 -23.06 22.76
C ALA A 223 -16.13 -23.59 23.53
N PRO A 224 -15.08 -24.06 22.83
CA PRO A 224 -13.84 -24.50 23.46
C PRO A 224 -13.16 -23.36 24.25
N THR A 225 -12.52 -23.70 25.36
CA THR A 225 -11.73 -22.74 26.14
C THR A 225 -10.51 -22.28 25.36
N LEU A 226 -10.33 -20.97 25.21
CA LEU A 226 -9.22 -20.37 24.49
C LEU A 226 -8.09 -20.01 25.47
N ALA A 227 -6.87 -20.48 25.21
CA ALA A 227 -5.70 -20.15 26.02
C ALA A 227 -5.30 -18.67 25.83
N GLN A 228 -4.96 -17.97 26.92
CA GLN A 228 -4.53 -16.57 26.87
C GLN A 228 -3.17 -16.40 26.21
N GLY A 229 -2.20 -17.18 26.67
CA GLY A 229 -0.82 -17.12 26.20
C GLY A 229 -0.21 -15.72 26.28
N GLU A 230 0.80 -15.45 25.44
CA GLU A 230 1.63 -14.24 25.52
C GLU A 230 2.03 -13.74 24.13
N TYR A 231 2.19 -12.42 24.00
CA TYR A 231 2.70 -11.80 22.78
C TYR A 231 3.90 -10.91 23.10
N ALA A 232 5.08 -11.32 22.62
CA ALA A 232 6.29 -10.53 22.71
C ALA A 232 6.65 -9.98 21.33
N LYS A 233 6.44 -8.67 21.12
CA LYS A 233 6.85 -8.01 19.89
C LYS A 233 8.38 -8.01 19.79
N THR A 234 8.94 -8.56 18.71
CA THR A 234 10.39 -8.60 18.49
C THR A 234 10.95 -7.18 18.42
N GLU A 235 11.85 -6.84 19.34
CA GLU A 235 12.57 -5.57 19.32
C GLU A 235 13.68 -5.59 18.27
N VAL A 236 13.59 -4.70 17.28
CA VAL A 236 14.59 -4.58 16.21
C VAL A 236 15.46 -3.37 16.48
N ASN A 237 16.63 -3.62 17.09
CA ASN A 237 17.59 -2.56 17.44
C ASN A 237 18.55 -2.18 16.30
N ILE A 238 18.50 -2.86 15.15
CA ILE A 238 19.47 -2.67 14.06
C ILE A 238 19.44 -1.24 13.49
N TYR A 239 18.26 -0.61 13.40
CA TYR A 239 18.12 0.77 12.92
C TYR A 239 18.86 1.76 13.81
N PHE A 240 18.72 1.60 15.13
CA PHE A 240 19.40 2.46 16.11
C PHE A 240 20.92 2.26 16.06
N ILE A 241 21.38 1.01 16.03
CA ILE A 241 22.81 0.67 16.00
C ILE A 241 23.47 1.21 14.72
N LEU A 242 22.90 0.91 13.55
CA LEU A 242 23.44 1.38 12.27
C LEU A 242 23.32 2.89 12.12
N GLY A 243 22.19 3.48 12.51
CA GLY A 243 21.98 4.92 12.39
C GLY A 243 22.98 5.70 13.26
N LEU A 244 23.21 5.24 14.49
CA LEU A 244 24.23 5.82 15.36
C LEU A 244 25.64 5.64 14.79
N PHE A 245 25.98 4.42 14.35
CA PHE A 245 27.29 4.12 13.77
C PHE A 245 27.59 4.98 12.55
N ILE A 246 26.67 5.08 11.58
CA ILE A 246 26.83 5.89 10.37
C ILE A 246 26.90 7.38 10.71
N THR A 247 26.12 7.85 11.69
CA THR A 247 26.20 9.24 12.17
C THR A 247 27.58 9.54 12.75
N LEU A 248 28.10 8.68 13.63
CA LEU A 248 29.43 8.84 14.22
C LEU A 248 30.53 8.76 13.16
N LEU A 249 30.41 7.84 12.20
CA LEU A 249 31.34 7.72 11.07
C LEU A 249 31.35 9.01 10.23
N TYR A 250 30.18 9.58 9.93
CA TYR A 250 30.07 10.84 9.20
C TYR A 250 30.75 11.99 9.95
N LEU A 251 30.44 12.17 11.24
CA LEU A 251 31.05 13.22 12.07
C LEU A 251 32.56 13.03 12.21
N TYR A 252 33.03 11.80 12.37
CA TYR A 252 34.46 11.49 12.40
C TYR A 252 35.15 11.85 11.08
N MET A 253 34.55 11.51 9.93
CA MET A 253 35.08 11.86 8.61
C MET A 253 35.11 13.38 8.39
N LEU A 254 34.07 14.12 8.82
CA LEU A 254 34.08 15.59 8.77
C LEU A 254 35.20 16.18 9.63
N LYS A 255 35.48 15.59 10.80
CA LYS A 255 36.56 16.04 11.68
C LYS A 255 37.94 15.73 11.10
N ARG A 256 38.11 14.55 10.48
CA ARG A 256 39.40 14.08 9.96
C ARG A 256 39.77 14.78 8.65
N GLU A 257 38.82 14.90 7.73
CA GLU A 257 39.05 15.42 6.37
C GLU A 257 38.58 16.87 6.27
N HIS A 258 39.51 17.82 6.48
CA HIS A 258 39.19 19.26 6.45
C HIS A 258 38.44 19.68 5.17
N TYR A 259 38.88 19.17 4.01
CA TYR A 259 38.24 19.46 2.72
C TYR A 259 36.81 18.91 2.63
N LEU A 260 36.51 17.75 3.23
CA LEU A 260 35.16 17.20 3.26
C LEU A 260 34.21 18.11 4.05
N PHE A 261 34.65 18.61 5.21
CA PHE A 261 33.87 19.55 6.02
C PHE A 261 33.61 20.86 5.29
N VAL A 262 34.67 21.49 4.76
CA VAL A 262 34.56 22.75 4.03
C VAL A 262 33.67 22.58 2.80
N ASN A 263 33.85 21.53 2.01
CA ASN A 263 33.05 21.27 0.81
C ASN A 263 31.58 20.94 1.14
N SER A 264 31.32 20.21 2.23
CA SER A 264 29.96 19.96 2.71
C SER A 264 29.24 21.25 3.09
N LEU A 265 29.92 22.13 3.83
CA LEU A 265 29.38 23.43 4.22
C LEU A 265 29.16 24.34 3.01
N ARG A 266 30.11 24.36 2.07
CA ARG A 266 30.01 25.14 0.82
C ARG A 266 28.87 24.65 -0.07
N SER A 267 28.70 23.33 -0.21
CA SER A 267 27.59 22.75 -0.98
C SER A 267 26.23 23.24 -0.47
N VAL A 268 26.05 23.34 0.85
CA VAL A 268 24.78 23.77 1.45
C VAL A 268 24.61 25.30 1.46
N LYS A 269 25.63 26.06 1.90
CA LYS A 269 25.51 27.52 2.10
C LYS A 269 25.72 28.33 0.82
N ASN A 270 26.65 27.91 -0.04
CA ASN A 270 27.04 28.63 -1.25
C ASN A 270 27.10 27.66 -2.45
N PRO A 271 25.94 27.06 -2.82
CA PRO A 271 25.90 26.00 -3.83
C PRO A 271 26.49 26.47 -5.18
N ASP A 272 26.14 27.66 -5.66
CA ASP A 272 26.55 28.13 -6.98
C ASP A 272 28.08 28.15 -7.15
N ALA A 273 28.78 28.80 -6.23
CA ALA A 273 30.25 28.88 -6.25
C ALA A 273 30.90 27.49 -6.11
N PHE A 274 30.31 26.61 -5.30
CA PHE A 274 30.81 25.26 -5.12
C PHE A 274 30.70 24.42 -6.40
N PHE A 275 29.55 24.45 -7.09
CA PHE A 275 29.36 23.68 -8.32
C PHE A 275 30.14 24.25 -9.51
N ILE A 276 30.44 25.55 -9.54
CA ILE A 276 31.43 26.14 -10.48
C ILE A 276 32.80 25.48 -10.28
N ASP A 277 33.24 25.35 -9.03
CA ASP A 277 34.53 24.74 -8.73
C ASP A 277 34.58 23.24 -9.08
N ILE A 278 33.47 22.51 -8.94
CA ILE A 278 33.35 21.12 -9.42
C ILE A 278 33.47 21.06 -10.94
N ARG A 279 32.75 21.93 -11.66
CA ARG A 279 32.79 22.01 -13.12
C ARG A 279 34.21 22.27 -13.62
N ASP A 280 34.91 23.20 -12.97
CA ASP A 280 36.25 23.63 -13.36
C ASP A 280 37.36 22.72 -12.78
N ARG A 281 37.00 21.59 -12.17
CA ARG A 281 37.89 20.58 -11.57
C ARG A 281 38.83 21.13 -10.49
N ARG A 282 38.44 22.21 -9.81
CA ARG A 282 39.28 22.89 -8.82
C ARG A 282 39.25 22.24 -7.44
N VAL A 283 38.17 21.53 -7.10
CA VAL A 283 37.86 21.24 -5.68
C VAL A 283 37.53 19.78 -5.34
N THR A 284 37.31 18.86 -6.30
CA THR A 284 36.72 17.56 -5.92
C THR A 284 37.53 16.32 -6.26
N GLN A 285 37.94 15.63 -5.20
CA GLN A 285 38.19 14.18 -5.23
C GLN A 285 36.84 13.46 -5.35
N ILE A 286 36.68 12.65 -6.39
CA ILE A 286 35.45 11.87 -6.65
C ILE A 286 35.05 11.00 -5.44
N MET A 287 36.02 10.53 -4.66
CA MET A 287 35.80 9.70 -3.46
C MET A 287 34.97 10.42 -2.38
N GLN A 288 35.16 11.74 -2.21
CA GLN A 288 34.35 12.51 -1.26
C GLN A 288 32.90 12.63 -1.71
N ALA A 289 32.67 12.78 -3.03
CA ALA A 289 31.32 12.79 -3.59
C ALA A 289 30.63 11.44 -3.39
N PHE A 290 31.33 10.32 -3.67
CA PHE A 290 30.82 8.98 -3.40
C PHE A 290 30.47 8.76 -1.93
N PHE A 291 31.30 9.22 -1.01
CA PHE A 291 31.03 9.13 0.43
C PHE A 291 29.73 9.86 0.81
N ILE A 292 29.53 11.09 0.35
CA ILE A 292 28.29 11.85 0.60
C ILE A 292 27.08 11.17 -0.05
N GLY A 293 27.22 10.68 -1.29
CA GLY A 293 26.18 9.93 -1.98
C GLY A 293 25.75 8.69 -1.20
N LEU A 294 26.70 7.89 -0.73
CA LEU A 294 26.45 6.65 0.02
C LEU A 294 25.76 6.94 1.35
N ILE A 295 26.21 7.96 2.08
CA ILE A 295 25.59 8.38 3.33
C ILE A 295 24.16 8.90 3.13
N SER A 296 23.94 9.66 2.06
CA SER A 296 22.61 10.15 1.69
C SER A 296 21.68 8.99 1.31
N ALA A 297 22.18 8.04 0.53
CA ALA A 297 21.46 6.83 0.15
C ALA A 297 21.11 5.97 1.38
N TYR A 298 22.03 5.84 2.35
CA TYR A 298 21.74 5.19 3.63
C TYR A 298 20.59 5.89 4.37
N GLY A 299 20.64 7.23 4.51
CA GLY A 299 19.61 7.97 5.24
C GLY A 299 18.21 7.76 4.67
N ILE A 300 18.08 7.85 3.34
CA ILE A 300 16.82 7.57 2.63
C ILE A 300 16.40 6.10 2.85
N SER A 301 17.33 5.18 2.59
CA SER A 301 17.08 3.74 2.65
C SER A 301 16.64 3.26 4.04
N ALA A 302 17.26 3.76 5.10
CA ALA A 302 16.95 3.37 6.47
C ALA A 302 15.57 3.88 6.92
N VAL A 303 15.18 5.08 6.49
CA VAL A 303 13.83 5.62 6.71
C VAL A 303 12.79 4.75 6.00
N PHE A 304 12.97 4.46 4.72
CA PHE A 304 12.04 3.59 3.98
C PHE A 304 11.95 2.20 4.60
N SER A 305 13.09 1.56 4.88
CA SER A 305 13.13 0.26 5.55
C SER A 305 12.35 0.27 6.87
N THR A 306 12.45 1.33 7.66
CA THR A 306 11.72 1.45 8.93
C THR A 306 10.20 1.52 8.71
N ILE A 307 9.75 2.30 7.73
CA ILE A 307 8.32 2.42 7.38
C ILE A 307 7.79 1.08 6.89
N PHE A 308 8.48 0.44 5.93
CA PHE A 308 8.08 -0.87 5.40
C PHE A 308 8.06 -1.94 6.48
N TYR A 309 9.09 -1.99 7.33
CA TYR A 309 9.13 -2.94 8.43
C TYR A 309 7.96 -2.75 9.39
N GLN A 310 7.61 -1.51 9.75
CA GLN A 310 6.53 -1.28 10.69
C GLN A 310 5.15 -1.61 10.11
N PHE A 311 4.91 -1.30 8.82
CA PHE A 311 3.64 -1.61 8.15
C PHE A 311 3.61 -2.99 7.48
N ARG A 312 4.63 -3.84 7.67
CA ARG A 312 4.72 -5.14 6.99
C ARG A 312 3.54 -6.08 7.27
N GLN A 313 2.82 -5.89 8.37
CA GLN A 313 1.66 -6.72 8.76
C GLN A 313 0.31 -6.04 8.45
N ASP A 314 0.34 -4.84 7.86
CA ASP A 314 -0.86 -4.07 7.55
C ASP A 314 -1.37 -4.44 6.15
N GLU A 315 -2.62 -4.92 6.08
CA GLU A 315 -3.25 -5.35 4.83
C GLU A 315 -3.57 -4.19 3.89
N ASN A 316 -3.92 -3.02 4.43
CA ASN A 316 -4.21 -1.84 3.63
C ASN A 316 -2.92 -1.31 2.99
N PHE A 317 -1.82 -1.33 3.74
CA PHE A 317 -0.51 -1.01 3.19
C PHE A 317 -0.06 -2.01 2.12
N ASP A 318 -0.30 -3.31 2.32
CA ASP A 318 -0.02 -4.32 1.30
C ASP A 318 -0.82 -4.08 0.01
N PHE A 319 -2.13 -3.84 0.14
CA PHE A 319 -3.02 -3.51 -0.96
C PHE A 319 -2.55 -2.27 -1.72
N PHE A 320 -2.19 -1.20 -1.00
CA PHE A 320 -1.63 0.02 -1.58
C PHE A 320 -0.37 -0.25 -2.40
N ILE A 321 0.58 -1.00 -1.85
CA ILE A 321 1.84 -1.31 -2.56
C ILE A 321 1.60 -2.20 -3.77
N THR A 322 0.72 -3.19 -3.66
CA THR A 322 0.36 -4.10 -4.75
C THR A 322 -0.23 -3.36 -5.94
N TYR A 323 -0.97 -2.27 -5.71
CA TYR A 323 -1.49 -1.44 -6.77
C TYR A 323 -0.38 -0.86 -7.68
N PHE A 324 0.72 -0.39 -7.10
CA PHE A 324 1.86 0.15 -7.85
C PHE A 324 2.81 -0.93 -8.38
N ILE A 325 2.96 -2.02 -7.63
CA ILE A 325 3.92 -3.08 -7.91
C ILE A 325 3.16 -4.38 -8.14
N ARG A 326 2.60 -4.51 -9.34
CA ARG A 326 1.93 -5.75 -9.79
C ARG A 326 2.92 -6.79 -10.31
N ASN A 327 4.16 -6.40 -10.63
CA ASN A 327 5.18 -7.36 -11.06
C ASN A 327 5.55 -8.29 -9.89
N ASP A 328 5.28 -9.58 -10.06
CA ASP A 328 5.45 -10.59 -9.00
C ASP A 328 6.89 -10.65 -8.45
N ILE A 329 7.90 -10.59 -9.32
CA ILE A 329 9.31 -10.66 -8.92
C ILE A 329 9.66 -9.47 -8.02
N LEU A 330 9.28 -8.26 -8.43
CA LEU A 330 9.53 -7.05 -7.65
C LEU A 330 8.76 -7.06 -6.34
N LYS A 331 7.48 -7.49 -6.37
CA LYS A 331 6.64 -7.57 -5.18
C LYS A 331 7.20 -8.59 -4.18
N LYS A 332 7.59 -9.77 -4.63
CA LYS A 332 8.22 -10.82 -3.80
C LYS A 332 9.51 -10.33 -3.16
N TYR A 333 10.36 -9.65 -3.92
CA TYR A 333 11.59 -9.06 -3.41
C TYR A 333 11.31 -8.02 -2.31
N LEU A 334 10.32 -7.15 -2.53
CA LEU A 334 9.91 -6.14 -1.58
C LEU A 334 9.31 -6.74 -0.30
N THR A 335 8.45 -7.76 -0.44
CA THR A 335 7.91 -8.53 0.69
C THR A 335 9.05 -9.09 1.52
N PHE A 336 9.99 -9.82 0.91
CA PHE A 336 11.12 -10.40 1.63
C PHE A 336 11.97 -9.33 2.34
N SER A 337 12.28 -8.24 1.65
CA SER A 337 13.09 -7.16 2.20
C SER A 337 12.40 -6.47 3.38
N ALA A 338 11.08 -6.28 3.35
CA ALA A 338 10.34 -5.58 4.40
C ALA A 338 10.39 -6.33 5.76
N TRP A 339 10.57 -7.65 5.73
CA TRP A 339 10.77 -8.47 6.92
C TRP A 339 12.22 -8.55 7.37
N GLU A 340 13.18 -8.29 6.47
CA GLU A 340 14.63 -8.33 6.72
C GLU A 340 15.29 -6.94 6.54
N PRO A 341 15.28 -6.10 7.60
CA PRO A 341 15.75 -4.70 7.54
C PRO A 341 17.13 -4.50 6.91
N LEU A 342 18.08 -5.38 7.21
CA LEU A 342 19.44 -5.26 6.68
C LEU A 342 19.48 -5.42 5.16
N ILE A 343 18.73 -6.39 4.64
CA ILE A 343 18.65 -6.67 3.21
C ILE A 343 17.94 -5.53 2.50
N PHE A 344 16.86 -4.99 3.09
CA PHE A 344 16.19 -3.79 2.60
C PHE A 344 17.17 -2.62 2.50
N ILE A 345 17.92 -2.36 3.57
CA ILE A 345 18.82 -1.21 3.63
C ILE A 345 19.90 -1.32 2.55
N VAL A 346 20.62 -2.44 2.51
CA VAL A 346 21.75 -2.62 1.58
C VAL A 346 21.29 -2.54 0.13
N SER A 347 20.19 -3.20 -0.21
CA SER A 347 19.69 -3.20 -1.58
C SER A 347 19.11 -1.86 -2.02
N SER A 348 18.42 -1.16 -1.13
CA SER A 348 17.90 0.17 -1.39
C SER A 348 19.03 1.20 -1.55
N ILE A 349 20.14 1.07 -0.81
CA ILE A 349 21.34 1.89 -1.04
C ILE A 349 21.85 1.69 -2.48
N VAL A 350 21.98 0.44 -2.94
CA VAL A 350 22.43 0.13 -4.31
C VAL A 350 21.46 0.75 -5.32
N MET A 351 20.16 0.56 -5.14
CA MET A 351 19.13 1.11 -6.03
C MET A 351 19.18 2.64 -6.10
N ILE A 352 19.28 3.32 -4.95
CA ILE A 352 19.37 4.79 -4.88
C ILE A 352 20.65 5.28 -5.56
N MET A 353 21.78 4.60 -5.37
CA MET A 353 23.02 4.94 -6.06
C MET A 353 22.89 4.81 -7.59
N VAL A 354 22.21 3.77 -8.07
CA VAL A 354 21.89 3.62 -9.50
C VAL A 354 21.00 4.78 -9.98
N VAL A 355 19.97 5.16 -9.22
CA VAL A 355 19.11 6.32 -9.55
C VAL A 355 19.93 7.62 -9.64
N LEU A 356 20.85 7.87 -8.71
CA LEU A 356 21.73 9.05 -8.75
C LEU A 356 22.64 9.04 -10.00
N ILE A 357 23.13 7.87 -10.42
CA ILE A 357 23.92 7.72 -11.66
C ILE A 357 23.04 7.96 -12.90
N VAL A 358 21.79 7.51 -12.90
CA VAL A 358 20.83 7.78 -13.99
C VAL A 358 20.54 9.28 -14.08
N ILE A 359 20.33 9.96 -12.94
CA ILE A 359 20.16 11.43 -12.90
C ILE A 359 21.41 12.13 -13.44
N ALA A 360 22.62 11.65 -13.10
CA ALA A 360 23.86 12.20 -13.65
C ALA A 360 23.98 11.99 -15.18
N SER A 361 23.49 10.84 -15.67
CA SER A 361 23.41 10.54 -17.11
C SER A 361 22.44 11.46 -17.83
N PHE A 362 21.28 11.73 -17.22
CA PHE A 362 20.30 12.69 -17.73
C PHE A 362 20.86 14.12 -17.77
N LEU A 363 21.55 14.55 -16.70
CA LEU A 363 22.23 15.84 -16.65
C LEU A 363 23.31 15.95 -17.76
N LYS A 364 24.04 14.87 -18.01
CA LYS A 364 25.00 14.80 -19.12
C LYS A 364 24.32 14.84 -20.48
N PHE A 365 23.18 14.17 -20.66
CA PHE A 365 22.39 14.23 -21.89
C PHE A 365 21.92 15.66 -22.16
N ILE A 366 21.39 16.35 -21.14
CA ILE A 366 20.95 17.75 -21.27
C ILE A 366 22.11 18.68 -21.65
N SER A 367 23.32 18.40 -21.16
CA SER A 367 24.51 19.22 -21.47
C SER A 367 24.77 19.39 -22.97
N VAL A 368 24.32 18.44 -23.80
CA VAL A 368 24.45 18.47 -25.25
C VAL A 368 23.63 19.62 -25.86
N PHE A 369 22.40 19.85 -25.39
CA PHE A 369 21.55 20.94 -25.89
C PHE A 369 22.10 22.34 -25.57
N PHE A 370 22.95 22.45 -24.55
CA PHE A 370 23.63 23.68 -24.17
C PHE A 370 25.05 23.80 -24.75
N ASN A 371 25.47 22.89 -25.64
CA ASN A 371 26.81 22.82 -26.22
C ASN A 371 27.95 22.74 -25.17
N MET A 372 27.66 22.20 -23.98
CA MET A 372 28.63 22.12 -22.89
C MET A 372 29.30 20.75 -22.84
N ARG A 373 30.63 20.75 -22.94
CA ARG A 373 31.46 19.53 -22.93
C ARG A 373 32.16 19.35 -21.59
N TYR A 374 31.45 18.89 -20.56
CA TYR A 374 32.09 18.35 -19.36
C TYR A 374 32.00 16.82 -19.31
N SER A 375 32.99 16.19 -18.68
CA SER A 375 33.11 14.73 -18.59
C SER A 375 32.09 14.10 -17.65
N PHE A 376 31.64 12.86 -17.91
CA PHE A 376 30.66 12.16 -17.08
C PHE A 376 30.98 12.10 -15.57
N PRO A 377 32.24 11.89 -15.12
CA PRO A 377 32.56 11.92 -13.69
C PRO A 377 32.24 13.25 -12.99
N ILE A 378 32.25 14.37 -13.72
CA ILE A 378 31.87 15.69 -13.17
C ILE A 378 30.36 15.75 -12.94
N ALA A 379 29.57 15.20 -13.88
CA ALA A 379 28.12 15.07 -13.72
C ALA A 379 27.77 14.23 -12.48
N VAL A 380 28.47 13.09 -12.32
CA VAL A 380 28.32 12.21 -11.16
C VAL A 380 28.67 12.95 -9.86
N SER A 381 29.83 13.63 -9.80
CA SER A 381 30.19 14.44 -8.64
C SER A 381 29.13 15.49 -8.28
N MET A 382 28.59 16.20 -9.27
CA MET A 382 27.55 17.22 -9.05
C MET A 382 26.29 16.61 -8.41
N VAL A 383 25.80 15.49 -8.94
CA VAL A 383 24.59 14.84 -8.42
C VAL A 383 24.80 14.25 -7.03
N LEU A 384 25.94 13.58 -6.80
CA LEU A 384 26.26 13.01 -5.49
C LEU A 384 26.46 14.10 -4.41
N TRP A 385 27.06 15.24 -4.76
CA TRP A 385 27.14 16.36 -3.81
C TRP A 385 25.80 17.05 -3.58
N ASN A 386 24.90 17.02 -4.57
CA ASN A 386 23.54 17.53 -4.41
C ASN A 386 22.73 16.67 -3.43
N SER A 387 23.02 15.36 -3.31
CA SER A 387 22.30 14.47 -2.40
C SER A 387 22.53 14.78 -0.92
N ILE A 388 23.47 15.66 -0.58
CA ILE A 388 23.74 16.10 0.81
C ILE A 388 22.48 16.58 1.54
N VAL A 389 21.46 17.03 0.81
CA VAL A 389 20.14 17.41 1.33
C VAL A 389 19.49 16.30 2.17
N TYR A 390 19.83 15.04 1.92
CA TYR A 390 19.26 13.88 2.62
C TYR A 390 20.10 13.40 3.83
N VAL A 391 21.29 13.96 4.05
CA VAL A 391 22.13 13.65 5.24
C VAL A 391 21.39 13.82 6.58
N PRO A 392 20.50 14.83 6.76
CA PRO A 392 19.71 14.94 7.99
C PRO A 392 18.81 13.73 8.30
N LEU A 393 18.53 12.84 7.34
CA LEU A 393 17.73 11.63 7.56
C LEU A 393 18.46 10.55 8.36
N ILE A 394 19.80 10.60 8.44
CA ILE A 394 20.59 9.57 9.16
C ILE A 394 20.22 9.53 10.65
N PRO A 395 20.31 10.63 11.43
CA PRO A 395 19.90 10.60 12.84
C PRO A 395 18.40 10.33 13.00
N VAL A 396 17.56 10.78 12.06
CA VAL A 396 16.12 10.49 12.06
C VAL A 396 15.88 8.98 11.98
N SER A 397 16.56 8.29 11.07
CA SER A 397 16.43 6.85 10.89
C SER A 397 16.79 6.04 12.14
N ALA A 398 17.75 6.52 12.95
CA ALA A 398 18.18 5.82 14.16
C ALA A 398 17.07 5.75 15.23
N VAL A 399 16.19 6.76 15.27
CA VAL A 399 15.19 6.93 16.33
C VAL A 399 13.77 6.63 15.85
N LEU A 400 13.54 6.64 14.53
CA LEU A 400 12.21 6.56 13.92
C LEU A 400 11.37 5.36 14.41
N LEU A 401 11.96 4.16 14.51
CA LEU A 401 11.22 2.98 14.96
C LEU A 401 10.75 3.08 16.42
N ARG A 402 11.53 3.74 17.28
CA ARG A 402 11.22 3.88 18.72
C ARG A 402 10.16 4.95 18.97
N LEU A 403 10.14 5.99 18.15
CA LEU A 403 9.16 7.07 18.22
C LEU A 403 8.02 6.87 17.21
N PHE A 404 7.75 5.64 16.78
CA PHE A 404 6.81 5.42 15.70
C PHE A 404 5.39 5.81 16.14
N SER A 405 4.86 6.87 15.54
CA SER A 405 3.47 7.31 15.69
C SER A 405 2.96 7.86 14.37
N SER A 406 1.64 7.88 14.17
CA SER A 406 1.03 8.38 12.92
C SER A 406 1.45 9.83 12.61
N GLY A 407 1.56 10.69 13.63
CA GLY A 407 2.04 12.07 13.47
C GLY A 407 3.52 12.13 13.04
N ILE A 408 4.37 11.28 13.61
CA ILE A 408 5.81 11.26 13.30
C ILE A 408 6.06 10.72 11.89
N VAL A 409 5.30 9.70 11.46
CA VAL A 409 5.38 9.19 10.08
C VAL A 409 5.01 10.29 9.08
N LYS A 410 3.88 10.99 9.30
CA LYS A 410 3.45 12.11 8.46
C LYS A 410 4.53 13.20 8.41
N PHE A 411 5.11 13.55 9.54
CA PHE A 411 6.22 14.51 9.62
C PHE A 411 7.44 14.08 8.79
N VAL A 412 7.86 12.81 8.91
CA VAL A 412 9.00 12.27 8.15
C VAL A 412 8.72 12.25 6.64
N ILE A 413 7.50 11.89 6.23
CA ILE A 413 7.07 11.95 4.82
C ILE A 413 7.13 13.40 4.31
N ILE A 414 6.59 14.36 5.05
CA ILE A 414 6.64 15.79 4.69
C ILE A 414 8.10 16.27 4.60
N LEU A 415 8.94 15.91 5.57
CA LEU A 415 10.36 16.24 5.57
C LEU A 415 11.06 15.67 4.32
N PHE A 416 10.77 14.43 3.96
CA PHE A 416 11.31 13.78 2.75
C PHE A 416 10.83 14.49 1.47
N ILE A 417 9.56 14.90 1.38
CA ILE A 417 9.03 15.67 0.26
C ILE A 417 9.73 17.03 0.14
N ILE A 418 9.91 17.76 1.24
CA ILE A 418 10.62 19.04 1.27
C ILE A 418 12.07 18.86 0.83
N GLN A 419 12.77 17.84 1.33
CA GLN A 419 14.13 17.52 0.93
C GLN A 419 14.23 17.15 -0.55
N THR A 420 13.25 16.40 -1.08
CA THR A 420 13.18 16.02 -2.49
C THR A 420 12.95 17.25 -3.38
N ALA A 421 12.00 18.11 -3.02
CA ALA A 421 11.77 19.37 -3.71
C ALA A 421 13.04 20.25 -3.69
N TRP A 422 13.71 20.34 -2.54
CA TRP A 422 14.96 21.08 -2.40
C TRP A 422 16.09 20.48 -3.26
N PHE A 423 16.21 19.15 -3.33
CA PHE A 423 17.15 18.46 -4.22
C PHE A 423 16.89 18.81 -5.69
N VAL A 424 15.62 18.80 -6.14
CA VAL A 424 15.24 19.12 -7.52
C VAL A 424 15.50 20.60 -7.85
N ILE A 425 15.12 21.52 -6.97
CA ILE A 425 15.38 22.96 -7.16
C ILE A 425 16.88 23.22 -7.28
N ARG A 426 17.68 22.64 -6.37
CA ARG A 426 19.15 22.73 -6.43
C ARG A 426 19.71 22.09 -7.69
N LEU A 427 19.13 20.98 -8.18
CA LEU A 427 19.56 20.35 -9.42
C LEU A 427 19.43 21.28 -10.63
N PHE A 428 18.32 22.03 -10.73
CA PHE A 428 18.16 23.04 -11.79
C PHE A 428 19.13 24.22 -11.65
N GLN A 429 19.40 24.67 -10.41
CA GLN A 429 20.42 25.70 -10.14
C GLN A 429 21.81 25.23 -10.56
N ILE A 430 22.19 24.00 -10.20
CA ILE A 430 23.45 23.34 -10.60
C ILE A 430 23.57 23.33 -12.12
N MET A 431 22.51 22.93 -12.83
CA MET A 431 22.47 22.95 -14.28
C MET A 431 22.65 24.36 -14.83
N ALA A 432 21.95 25.37 -14.31
CA ALA A 432 22.03 26.75 -14.81
C ALA A 432 23.45 27.31 -14.69
N VAL A 433 24.06 27.14 -13.52
CA VAL A 433 25.42 27.55 -13.22
C VAL A 433 26.44 26.78 -14.05
N SER A 434 26.26 25.46 -14.18
CA SER A 434 27.17 24.60 -14.95
C SER A 434 27.10 24.86 -16.44
N PHE A 435 25.90 25.14 -16.97
CA PHE A 435 25.66 25.45 -18.38
C PHE A 435 25.89 26.91 -18.75
N LYS A 436 26.28 27.76 -17.78
CA LYS A 436 26.49 29.21 -17.99
C LYS A 436 25.26 29.87 -18.63
N THR A 437 24.07 29.50 -18.17
CA THR A 437 22.79 29.96 -18.72
C THR A 437 21.85 30.41 -17.60
N THR A 438 20.70 30.99 -17.95
CA THR A 438 19.69 31.39 -16.97
C THR A 438 18.89 30.19 -16.48
N LEU A 439 18.48 30.22 -15.20
CA LEU A 439 17.64 29.18 -14.59
C LEU A 439 16.38 28.91 -15.41
N LEU A 440 15.74 29.97 -15.91
CA LEU A 440 14.53 29.89 -16.73
C LEU A 440 14.75 29.03 -17.99
N LYS A 441 15.88 29.21 -18.70
CA LYS A 441 16.20 28.41 -19.89
C LYS A 441 16.39 26.92 -19.54
N VAL A 442 17.03 26.61 -18.42
CA VAL A 442 17.19 25.23 -17.96
C VAL A 442 15.84 24.58 -17.68
N VAL A 443 14.97 25.27 -16.95
CA VAL A 443 13.64 24.77 -16.60
C VAL A 443 12.82 24.49 -17.86
N TRP A 444 12.81 25.43 -18.82
CA TRP A 444 12.08 25.23 -20.08
C TRP A 444 12.60 24.06 -20.91
N VAL A 445 13.93 23.89 -21.04
CA VAL A 445 14.51 22.77 -21.79
C VAL A 445 14.17 21.43 -21.12
N ASN A 446 14.30 21.34 -19.78
CA ASN A 446 13.93 20.13 -19.04
C ASN A 446 12.44 19.81 -19.19
N PHE A 447 11.58 20.82 -19.06
CA PHE A 447 10.14 20.67 -19.26
C PHE A 447 9.81 20.17 -20.66
N LEU A 448 10.42 20.74 -21.69
CA LEU A 448 10.21 20.32 -23.08
C LEU A 448 10.66 18.87 -23.31
N VAL A 449 11.81 18.47 -22.77
CA VAL A 449 12.29 17.08 -22.85
C VAL A 449 11.31 16.12 -22.17
N ILE A 450 10.78 16.47 -21.01
CA ILE A 450 9.77 15.66 -20.29
C ILE A 450 8.47 15.57 -21.11
N VAL A 451 7.96 16.68 -21.64
CA VAL A 451 6.72 16.70 -22.45
C VAL A 451 6.87 15.87 -23.72
N VAL A 452 7.99 16.01 -24.44
CA VAL A 452 8.24 15.21 -25.65
C VAL A 452 8.36 13.72 -25.30
N SER A 453 9.04 13.38 -24.22
CA SER A 453 9.15 11.99 -23.75
C SER A 453 7.80 11.41 -23.37
N PHE A 454 6.94 12.21 -22.71
CA PHE A 454 5.58 11.83 -22.36
C PHE A 454 4.71 11.62 -23.59
N LEU A 455 4.74 12.54 -24.57
CA LEU A 455 3.99 12.40 -25.82
C LEU A 455 4.42 11.19 -26.64
N LEU A 456 5.72 10.92 -26.71
CA LEU A 456 6.26 9.72 -27.35
C LEU A 456 5.78 8.46 -26.62
N TRP A 457 5.82 8.46 -25.28
CA TRP A 457 5.29 7.36 -24.49
C TRP A 457 3.79 7.14 -24.75
N THR A 458 2.97 8.19 -24.78
CA THR A 458 1.53 8.06 -25.07
C THR A 458 1.27 7.57 -26.50
N TYR A 459 2.08 7.98 -27.47
CA TYR A 459 1.96 7.54 -28.86
C TYR A 459 2.35 6.06 -29.04
N PHE A 460 3.38 5.60 -28.34
CA PHE A 460 3.87 4.22 -28.45
C PHE A 460 3.03 3.20 -27.68
N PHE A 461 2.33 3.61 -26.62
CA PHE A 461 1.63 2.70 -25.71
C PHE A 461 0.11 2.76 -25.78
N ASP A 462 -0.48 3.41 -26.80
CA ASP A 462 -1.92 3.44 -27.14
C ASP A 462 -2.81 3.19 -25.90
N LEU A 463 -2.92 4.21 -25.04
CA LEU A 463 -3.33 4.02 -23.64
C LEU A 463 -4.73 3.43 -23.49
N ASP A 464 -4.81 2.24 -22.90
CA ASP A 464 -5.97 1.76 -22.15
C ASP A 464 -6.32 2.75 -21.03
N ILE A 465 -7.33 3.60 -21.29
CA ILE A 465 -7.89 4.62 -20.38
C ILE A 465 -8.22 4.05 -18.98
N ASN A 466 -8.46 2.74 -18.89
CA ASN A 466 -8.82 2.00 -17.66
C ASN A 466 -7.73 1.98 -16.57
N ARG A 467 -6.45 2.24 -16.89
CA ARG A 467 -5.39 2.28 -15.86
C ARG A 467 -5.35 3.60 -15.09
N PHE A 468 -5.72 4.70 -15.74
CA PHE A 468 -5.75 6.03 -15.11
C PHE A 468 -6.95 6.17 -14.18
N SER A 469 -8.12 5.65 -14.56
CA SER A 469 -9.32 5.65 -13.70
C SER A 469 -9.11 4.87 -12.40
N SER A 470 -8.44 3.72 -12.48
CA SER A 470 -8.12 2.88 -11.33
C SER A 470 -7.22 3.61 -10.31
N PHE A 471 -6.37 4.54 -10.76
CA PHE A 471 -5.44 5.29 -9.91
C PHE A 471 -6.16 6.36 -9.10
N PHE A 472 -7.13 7.05 -9.70
CA PHE A 472 -7.94 8.05 -8.99
C PHE A 472 -8.89 7.40 -7.97
N TYR A 473 -9.46 6.23 -8.27
CA TYR A 473 -10.24 5.46 -7.29
C TYR A 473 -9.42 5.10 -6.05
N LEU A 474 -8.14 4.73 -6.23
CA LEU A 474 -7.24 4.46 -5.11
C LEU A 474 -7.01 5.69 -4.23
N ILE A 475 -6.83 6.87 -4.84
CA ILE A 475 -6.69 8.14 -4.09
C ILE A 475 -7.95 8.39 -3.26
N ASP A 476 -9.14 8.18 -3.81
CA ASP A 476 -10.40 8.34 -3.08
C ASP A 476 -10.56 7.33 -1.93
N LEU A 477 -9.95 6.15 -2.05
CA LEU A 477 -9.98 5.11 -1.03
C LEU A 477 -8.96 5.37 0.10
N LEU A 478 -7.81 6.01 -0.20
CA LEU A 478 -6.74 6.31 0.75
C LEU A 478 -6.84 7.66 1.46
N VAL A 479 -7.58 8.62 0.88
CA VAL A 479 -7.81 9.95 1.49
C VAL A 479 -8.89 9.89 2.58
N LYS A 480 -9.56 8.73 2.72
CA LYS A 480 -10.43 8.39 3.85
C LYS A 480 -9.59 7.90 5.04
#